data_AF-A0A7S0PYL8-F1
#
_entry.id   AF-A0A7S0PYL8-F1
#
_cell.length_a   1.000
_cell.length_b   1.000
_cell.length_c   1.000
_cell.angle_alpha   90.00
_cell.angle_beta   90.00
_cell.angle_gamma   90.00
#
_symmetry.space_group_name_H-M   'P 1'
#
loop_
_entity.id
_entity.type
_entity.pdbx_description
1 polymer ?
#
loop_
_entity_poly.entity_id
_entity_poly.type
_entity_poly.pdbx_seq_one_letter_code
_entity_poly.pdbx_strand_id
1 'polypeptide(L)'
;APVGAFDSRLCMRAFLQLGNWHLQRRQAQGHSLDAQTINSSLSFYSQAIRHGHDSYKAWHAWALMNVTALSHIEEGDPQAISHVVAALKGFFRSIALGAKSECSLQDLLMLLTLWFRYGGEVLADSALSDGFERVDVDTWLLVIPQIIARINAPDTRVRRAVQHLLLRVGRSHPQALIYPLAVASHEASSDTTAGSSRAHFAEHVLMQMRAHCDTLVEQALLVSNELIRVAILWAELWHEALEQAYRRYFYCEQQGVDAMLQVLAPLYQKLDGGAATTSEAAFISLHGPDLQAA
;
A
#
# COMPACT_ATOMS: atom_id res chain seq x y z
N ALA A 1 21.97 31.15 -40.49
CA ALA A 1 21.15 30.39 -39.52
C ALA A 1 21.22 28.93 -39.90
N PRO A 2 21.67 28.01 -39.03
CA PRO A 2 21.79 26.62 -39.43
C PRO A 2 20.39 26.03 -39.61
N VAL A 3 20.12 25.60 -40.84
CA VAL A 3 19.02 24.73 -41.23
C VAL A 3 19.34 23.35 -40.66
N GLY A 4 18.58 22.83 -39.69
CA GLY A 4 18.80 21.44 -39.24
C GLY A 4 18.40 21.07 -37.81
N ALA A 5 17.97 22.00 -36.96
CA ALA A 5 17.32 21.62 -35.70
C ALA A 5 15.84 21.41 -35.99
N PHE A 6 15.44 20.20 -36.41
CA PHE A 6 14.03 19.83 -36.33
C PHE A 6 13.53 20.14 -34.90
N ASP A 7 12.37 20.78 -34.78
CA ASP A 7 11.78 21.08 -33.48
C ASP A 7 11.70 19.78 -32.67
N SER A 8 12.53 19.67 -31.63
CA SER A 8 12.68 18.47 -30.81
C SER A 8 11.34 18.03 -30.22
N ARG A 9 10.45 19.01 -29.98
CA ARG A 9 9.08 18.79 -29.52
C ARG A 9 8.21 18.15 -30.59
N LEU A 10 8.37 18.54 -31.85
CA LEU A 10 7.65 17.94 -32.98
C LEU A 10 8.11 16.51 -33.22
N CYS A 11 9.43 16.25 -33.20
CA CYS A 11 9.97 14.89 -33.31
C CYS A 11 9.45 13.98 -32.20
N MET A 12 9.47 14.44 -30.94
CA MET A 12 8.91 13.69 -29.82
C MET A 12 7.42 13.35 -30.02
N ARG A 13 6.60 14.31 -30.44
CA ARG A 13 5.17 14.08 -30.73
C ARG A 13 4.96 13.11 -31.88
N ALA A 14 5.76 13.23 -32.95
CA ALA A 14 5.66 12.36 -34.12
C ALA A 14 5.97 10.90 -33.74
N PHE A 15 7.06 10.64 -33.00
CA PHE A 15 7.40 9.29 -32.55
C PHE A 15 6.38 8.72 -31.56
N LEU A 16 5.80 9.55 -30.68
CA LEU A 16 4.72 9.09 -29.80
C LEU A 16 3.47 8.67 -30.59
N GLN A 17 3.05 9.49 -31.54
CA GLN A 17 1.90 9.17 -32.38
C GLN A 17 2.16 7.93 -33.23
N LEU A 18 3.38 7.77 -33.75
CA LEU A 18 3.77 6.61 -34.53
C LEU A 18 3.70 5.32 -33.70
N GLY A 19 4.18 5.33 -32.46
CA GLY A 19 4.02 4.20 -31.53
C GLY A 19 2.55 3.88 -31.23
N ASN A 20 1.74 4.90 -30.96
CA ASN A 20 0.30 4.74 -30.70
C ASN A 20 -0.44 4.17 -31.92
N TRP A 21 -0.19 4.68 -33.11
CA TRP A 21 -0.79 4.19 -34.35
C TRP A 21 -0.34 2.78 -34.69
N HIS A 22 0.92 2.44 -34.41
CA HIS A 22 1.42 1.09 -34.60
C HIS A 22 0.66 0.08 -33.74
N LEU A 23 0.43 0.41 -32.46
CA LEU A 23 -0.37 -0.39 -31.53
C LEU A 23 -1.85 -0.47 -31.96
N GLN A 24 -2.47 0.67 -32.27
CA GLN A 24 -3.87 0.74 -32.69
C GLN A 24 -4.11 -0.06 -33.97
N ARG A 25 -3.20 0.01 -34.94
CA ARG A 25 -3.29 -0.77 -36.18
C ARG A 25 -3.27 -2.27 -35.90
N ARG A 26 -2.40 -2.72 -34.98
CA ARG A 26 -2.32 -4.13 -34.58
C ARG A 26 -3.57 -4.60 -33.85
N GLN A 27 -4.08 -3.78 -32.93
CA GLN A 27 -5.32 -4.04 -32.21
C GLN A 27 -6.53 -4.09 -33.15
N ALA A 28 -6.62 -3.17 -34.11
CA ALA A 28 -7.67 -3.15 -35.13
C ALA A 28 -7.63 -4.37 -36.07
N GLN A 29 -6.46 -4.97 -36.25
CA GLN A 29 -6.30 -6.21 -37.00
C GLN A 29 -6.67 -7.47 -36.17
N GLY A 30 -6.98 -7.33 -34.87
CA GLY A 30 -7.41 -8.44 -34.02
C GLY A 30 -6.33 -9.48 -33.70
N HIS A 31 -5.06 -9.20 -33.99
CA HIS A 31 -3.96 -10.12 -33.70
C HIS A 31 -3.43 -9.86 -32.28
N SER A 32 -2.98 -10.93 -31.58
CA SER A 32 -2.25 -10.85 -30.31
C SER A 32 -1.00 -9.94 -30.46
N LEU A 33 -0.46 -9.35 -29.40
CA LEU A 33 0.71 -8.49 -29.56
C LEU A 33 1.97 -9.34 -29.77
N ASP A 34 2.51 -9.35 -30.99
CA ASP A 34 3.77 -10.05 -31.30
C ASP A 34 4.97 -9.34 -30.66
N ALA A 35 6.01 -10.10 -30.31
CA ALA A 35 7.28 -9.58 -29.79
C ALA A 35 7.94 -8.52 -30.70
N GLN A 36 7.80 -8.66 -32.03
CA GLN A 36 8.31 -7.66 -32.98
C GLN A 36 7.57 -6.33 -32.90
N THR A 37 6.25 -6.37 -32.65
CA THR A 37 5.42 -5.17 -32.49
C THR A 37 5.80 -4.45 -31.20
N ILE A 38 6.04 -5.20 -30.13
CA ILE A 38 6.48 -4.69 -28.84
C ILE A 38 7.84 -3.98 -28.98
N ASN A 39 8.82 -4.65 -29.57
CA ASN A 39 10.17 -4.09 -29.75
C ASN A 39 10.17 -2.85 -30.65
N SER A 40 9.39 -2.86 -31.74
CA SER A 40 9.26 -1.69 -32.62
C SER A 40 8.63 -0.51 -31.87
N SER A 41 7.56 -0.75 -31.10
CA SER A 41 6.89 0.27 -30.31
C SER A 41 7.79 0.84 -29.22
N LEU A 42 8.54 -0.02 -28.50
CA LEU A 42 9.56 0.39 -27.53
C LEU A 42 10.65 1.24 -28.18
N SER A 43 11.08 0.90 -29.40
CA SER A 43 12.08 1.68 -30.13
C SER A 43 11.55 3.08 -30.45
N PHE A 44 10.30 3.22 -30.90
CA PHE A 44 9.68 4.52 -31.19
C PHE A 44 9.53 5.36 -29.94
N TYR A 45 9.07 4.78 -28.82
CA TYR A 45 8.97 5.50 -27.56
C TYR A 45 10.34 5.88 -26.99
N SER A 46 11.37 5.04 -27.15
CA SER A 46 12.73 5.39 -26.73
C SER A 46 13.30 6.57 -27.51
N GLN A 47 13.01 6.66 -28.82
CA GLN A 47 13.39 7.81 -29.65
C GLN A 47 12.61 9.06 -29.23
N ALA A 48 11.32 8.92 -28.89
CA ALA A 48 10.53 10.03 -28.37
C ALA A 48 11.11 10.61 -27.07
N ILE A 49 11.57 9.76 -26.15
CA ILE A 49 12.22 10.16 -24.89
C ILE A 49 13.55 10.88 -25.16
N ARG A 50 14.35 10.42 -26.13
CA ARG A 50 15.62 11.08 -26.52
C ARG A 50 15.41 12.52 -27.00
N HIS A 51 14.31 12.77 -27.71
CA HIS A 51 13.99 14.10 -28.24
C HIS A 51 13.24 14.99 -27.24
N GLY A 52 12.47 14.41 -26.31
CA GLY A 52 11.70 15.15 -25.31
C GLY A 52 11.78 14.51 -23.93
N HIS A 53 12.89 14.75 -23.24
CA HIS A 53 13.19 14.17 -21.93
C HIS A 53 12.18 14.59 -20.83
N ASP A 54 11.55 15.75 -20.96
CA ASP A 54 10.63 16.27 -19.93
C ASP A 54 9.14 15.97 -20.24
N SER A 55 8.88 15.11 -21.23
CA SER A 55 7.52 14.78 -21.64
C SER A 55 6.94 13.64 -20.81
N TYR A 56 6.01 13.96 -19.90
CA TYR A 56 5.21 12.98 -19.15
C TYR A 56 4.65 11.86 -20.04
N LYS A 57 4.01 12.23 -21.15
CA LYS A 57 3.33 11.29 -22.05
C LYS A 57 4.30 10.30 -22.69
N ALA A 58 5.55 10.71 -22.93
CA ALA A 58 6.56 9.84 -23.51
C ALA A 58 7.03 8.77 -22.52
N TRP A 59 7.33 9.18 -21.29
CA TRP A 59 7.73 8.27 -20.22
C TRP A 59 6.60 7.31 -19.84
N HIS A 60 5.38 7.82 -19.73
CA HIS A 60 4.18 7.02 -19.47
C HIS A 60 3.97 5.93 -20.54
N ALA A 61 3.95 6.33 -21.83
CA ALA A 61 3.75 5.39 -22.92
C ALA A 61 4.84 4.31 -22.99
N TRP A 62 6.10 4.70 -22.74
CA TRP A 62 7.22 3.76 -22.69
C TRP A 62 7.11 2.79 -21.50
N ALA A 63 6.76 3.28 -20.32
CA ALA A 63 6.57 2.45 -19.13
C ALA A 63 5.42 1.44 -19.32
N LEU A 64 4.29 1.91 -19.82
CA LEU A 64 3.12 1.06 -20.12
C LEU A 64 3.46 0.00 -21.17
N MET A 65 4.22 0.35 -22.20
CA MET A 65 4.66 -0.62 -23.20
C MET A 65 5.53 -1.72 -22.59
N ASN A 66 6.44 -1.37 -21.67
CA ASN A 66 7.23 -2.37 -20.95
C ASN A 66 6.35 -3.28 -20.07
N VAL A 67 5.30 -2.75 -19.43
CA VAL A 67 4.33 -3.58 -18.69
C VAL A 67 3.57 -4.52 -19.62
N THR A 68 3.12 -4.04 -20.78
CA THR A 68 2.47 -4.92 -21.76
C THR A 68 3.44 -5.95 -22.33
N ALA A 69 4.74 -5.67 -22.40
CA ALA A 69 5.74 -6.66 -22.77
C ALA A 69 5.81 -7.78 -21.73
N LEU A 70 5.75 -7.44 -20.43
CA LEU A 70 5.77 -8.41 -19.34
C LEU A 70 4.62 -9.40 -19.39
N SER A 71 3.43 -8.99 -19.86
CA SER A 71 2.29 -9.93 -19.97
C SER A 71 2.46 -10.97 -21.09
N HIS A 72 3.43 -10.79 -21.98
CA HIS A 72 3.72 -11.70 -23.10
C HIS A 72 5.00 -12.54 -22.89
N ILE A 73 5.72 -12.31 -21.78
CA ILE A 73 6.93 -13.05 -21.41
C ILE A 73 6.55 -14.13 -20.40
N GLU A 74 7.12 -15.32 -20.54
CA GLU A 74 6.91 -16.42 -19.58
C GLU A 74 7.53 -16.09 -18.21
N GLU A 75 6.87 -16.51 -17.12
CA GLU A 75 7.37 -16.29 -15.77
C GLU A 75 8.69 -17.06 -15.57
N GLY A 76 9.80 -16.31 -15.38
CA GLY A 76 11.14 -16.87 -15.16
C GLY A 76 12.18 -16.48 -16.22
N ASP A 77 11.78 -15.83 -17.32
CA ASP A 77 12.74 -15.31 -18.30
C ASP A 77 13.57 -14.16 -17.70
N PRO A 78 14.91 -14.18 -17.76
CA PRO A 78 15.75 -13.05 -17.35
C PRO A 78 15.41 -11.73 -18.06
N GLN A 79 14.79 -11.78 -19.25
CA GLN A 79 14.31 -10.59 -19.96
C GLN A 79 13.16 -9.89 -19.22
N ALA A 80 12.34 -10.63 -18.45
CA ALA A 80 11.26 -10.05 -17.67
C ALA A 80 11.79 -9.03 -16.66
N ILE A 81 12.87 -9.35 -15.95
CA ILE A 81 13.47 -8.43 -14.96
C ILE A 81 13.95 -7.14 -15.63
N SER A 82 14.50 -7.23 -16.84
CA SER A 82 14.96 -6.06 -17.59
C SER A 82 13.81 -5.12 -17.97
N HIS A 83 12.67 -5.68 -18.38
CA HIS A 83 11.45 -4.92 -18.68
C HIS A 83 10.81 -4.36 -17.42
N VAL A 84 10.85 -5.06 -16.28
CA VAL A 84 10.40 -4.54 -14.97
C VAL A 84 11.22 -3.31 -14.59
N VAL A 85 12.55 -3.39 -14.64
CA VAL A 85 13.42 -2.26 -14.29
C VAL A 85 13.20 -1.08 -15.23
N ALA A 86 13.01 -1.33 -16.53
CA ALA A 86 12.65 -0.31 -17.50
C ALA A 86 11.31 0.36 -17.15
N ALA A 87 10.26 -0.44 -16.92
CA ALA A 87 8.94 0.06 -16.54
C ALA A 87 8.99 0.91 -15.26
N LEU A 88 9.68 0.43 -14.21
CA LEU A 88 9.84 1.16 -12.95
C LEU A 88 10.51 2.52 -13.17
N LYS A 89 11.64 2.56 -13.89
CA LYS A 89 12.33 3.82 -14.23
C LYS A 89 11.42 4.77 -15.01
N GLY A 90 10.64 4.23 -15.93
CA GLY A 90 9.67 4.99 -16.72
C GLY A 90 8.57 5.61 -15.87
N PHE A 91 7.95 4.83 -14.99
CA PHE A 91 6.92 5.32 -14.07
C PHE A 91 7.46 6.31 -13.05
N PHE A 92 8.64 6.09 -12.47
CA PHE A 92 9.25 7.08 -11.57
C PHE A 92 9.47 8.43 -12.27
N ARG A 93 9.89 8.41 -13.54
CA ARG A 93 10.05 9.64 -14.34
C ARG A 93 8.70 10.26 -14.73
N SER A 94 7.71 9.46 -15.12
CA SER A 94 6.39 9.98 -15.44
C SER A 94 5.74 10.61 -14.21
N ILE A 95 5.82 9.97 -13.05
CA ILE A 95 5.29 10.50 -11.78
C ILE A 95 6.00 11.80 -11.39
N ALA A 96 7.33 11.85 -11.45
CA ALA A 96 8.09 13.06 -11.13
C ALA A 96 7.74 14.25 -12.05
N LEU A 97 7.48 14.01 -13.33
CA LEU A 97 7.06 15.04 -14.29
C LEU A 97 5.56 15.35 -14.23
N GLY A 98 4.76 14.40 -13.74
CA GLY A 98 3.30 14.38 -13.77
C GLY A 98 2.63 14.73 -12.43
N ALA A 99 3.39 15.12 -11.40
CA ALA A 99 2.97 15.29 -10.00
C ALA A 99 1.73 16.19 -9.75
N LYS A 100 1.20 16.88 -10.77
CA LYS A 100 0.00 17.73 -10.70
C LYS A 100 -1.15 17.28 -11.62
N SER A 101 -1.04 16.13 -12.26
CA SER A 101 -2.03 15.62 -13.22
C SER A 101 -2.76 14.40 -12.67
N GLU A 102 -4.06 14.29 -12.94
CA GLU A 102 -4.89 13.13 -12.57
C GLU A 102 -4.32 11.79 -13.07
N CYS A 103 -3.53 11.81 -14.15
CA CYS A 103 -2.89 10.62 -14.68
C CYS A 103 -1.72 10.08 -13.81
N SER A 104 -1.22 10.86 -12.85
CA SER A 104 -0.14 10.43 -11.93
C SER A 104 -0.58 9.31 -10.98
N LEU A 105 -1.86 9.25 -10.59
CA LEU A 105 -2.37 8.20 -9.70
C LEU A 105 -2.36 6.83 -10.38
N GLN A 106 -2.74 6.77 -11.66
CA GLN A 106 -2.71 5.53 -12.42
C GLN A 106 -1.29 4.98 -12.53
N ASP A 107 -0.32 5.86 -12.83
CA ASP A 107 1.10 5.50 -12.90
C ASP A 107 1.63 5.03 -11.55
N LEU A 108 1.22 5.70 -10.47
CA LEU A 108 1.60 5.34 -9.11
C LEU A 108 1.04 3.96 -8.71
N LEU A 109 -0.23 3.67 -9.02
CA LEU A 109 -0.83 2.36 -8.77
C LEU A 109 -0.17 1.25 -9.60
N MET A 110 0.19 1.53 -10.85
CA MET A 110 0.93 0.58 -11.69
C MET A 110 2.33 0.33 -11.14
N LEU A 111 3.01 1.38 -10.68
CA LEU A 111 4.31 1.27 -10.02
C LEU A 111 4.22 0.43 -8.73
N LEU A 112 3.20 0.64 -7.89
CA LEU A 112 2.97 -0.20 -6.71
C LEU A 112 2.71 -1.66 -7.07
N THR A 113 1.97 -1.90 -8.15
CA THR A 113 1.69 -3.26 -8.64
C THR A 113 2.97 -3.98 -9.05
N LEU A 114 3.84 -3.30 -9.80
CA LEU A 114 5.15 -3.83 -10.19
C LEU A 114 6.07 -4.04 -9.00
N TRP A 115 6.10 -3.08 -8.08
CA TRP A 115 6.89 -3.15 -6.86
C TRP A 115 6.50 -4.35 -6.00
N PHE A 116 5.22 -4.55 -5.72
CA PHE A 116 4.81 -5.66 -4.85
C PHE A 116 4.90 -7.03 -5.53
N ARG A 117 4.87 -7.11 -6.87
CA ARG A 117 5.04 -8.37 -7.60
C ARG A 117 6.50 -8.76 -7.80
N TYR A 118 7.39 -7.80 -8.06
CA TYR A 118 8.78 -8.06 -8.46
C TYR A 118 9.84 -7.43 -7.53
N GLY A 119 9.44 -6.75 -6.45
CA GLY A 119 10.34 -6.06 -5.53
C GLY A 119 11.23 -6.97 -4.68
N GLY A 120 11.03 -8.29 -4.76
CA GLY A 120 11.97 -9.27 -4.21
C GLY A 120 13.30 -9.32 -4.99
N GLU A 121 13.33 -8.90 -6.26
CA GLU A 121 14.51 -8.99 -7.13
C GLU A 121 15.55 -7.89 -6.85
N VAL A 122 16.84 -8.22 -6.92
CA VAL A 122 17.93 -7.27 -6.58
C VAL A 122 17.93 -6.05 -7.50
N LEU A 123 17.75 -6.28 -8.81
CA LEU A 123 17.78 -5.23 -9.81
C LEU A 123 16.56 -4.30 -9.69
N ALA A 124 15.41 -4.84 -9.28
CA ALA A 124 14.21 -4.06 -9.03
C ALA A 124 14.36 -3.22 -7.75
N ASP A 125 14.88 -3.78 -6.67
CA ASP A 125 15.10 -3.10 -5.37
C ASP A 125 16.04 -1.88 -5.50
N SER A 126 17.13 -2.03 -6.24
CA SER A 126 18.04 -0.89 -6.54
C SER A 126 17.33 0.21 -7.33
N ALA A 127 16.57 -0.15 -8.37
CA ALA A 127 15.83 0.82 -9.17
C ALA A 127 14.70 1.51 -8.38
N LEU A 128 14.07 0.78 -7.44
CA LEU A 128 13.06 1.31 -6.53
C LEU A 128 13.68 2.29 -5.54
N SER A 129 14.81 1.95 -4.92
CA SER A 129 15.52 2.82 -3.97
C SER A 129 15.92 4.15 -4.61
N ASP A 130 16.54 4.10 -5.80
CA ASP A 130 16.88 5.30 -6.59
C ASP A 130 15.63 6.10 -7.01
N GLY A 131 14.54 5.39 -7.31
CA GLY A 131 13.28 5.98 -7.73
C GLY A 131 12.54 6.70 -6.61
N PHE A 132 12.53 6.11 -5.40
CA PHE A 132 11.92 6.72 -4.23
C PHE A 132 12.55 8.08 -3.95
N GLU A 133 13.87 8.19 -3.92
CA GLU A 133 14.57 9.46 -3.65
C GLU A 133 14.19 10.60 -4.62
N ARG A 134 13.87 10.26 -5.87
CA ARG A 134 13.56 11.24 -6.93
C ARG A 134 12.12 11.75 -6.92
N VAL A 135 11.20 11.01 -6.32
CA VAL A 135 9.78 11.38 -6.26
C VAL A 135 9.51 12.21 -5.01
N ASP A 136 8.69 13.24 -5.16
CA ASP A 136 8.24 14.11 -4.08
C ASP A 136 7.41 13.33 -3.06
N VAL A 137 7.54 13.71 -1.78
CA VAL A 137 6.91 12.95 -0.70
C VAL A 137 5.38 13.06 -0.75
N ASP A 138 4.85 14.20 -1.22
CA ASP A 138 3.42 14.46 -1.37
C ASP A 138 2.71 13.45 -2.29
N THR A 139 3.41 12.93 -3.31
CA THR A 139 2.81 11.98 -4.26
C THR A 139 2.43 10.66 -3.58
N TRP A 140 3.17 10.26 -2.55
CA TRP A 140 2.91 9.01 -1.81
C TRP A 140 1.69 9.11 -0.89
N LEU A 141 1.24 10.32 -0.54
CA LEU A 141 0.09 10.53 0.35
C LEU A 141 -1.18 9.87 -0.20
N LEU A 142 -1.34 9.86 -1.52
CA LEU A 142 -2.50 9.28 -2.21
C LEU A 142 -2.60 7.75 -2.05
N VAL A 143 -1.47 7.08 -1.75
CA VAL A 143 -1.37 5.62 -1.73
C VAL A 143 -0.89 5.04 -0.40
N ILE A 144 -0.94 5.84 0.66
CA ILE A 144 -0.62 5.38 2.02
C ILE A 144 -1.39 4.11 2.41
N PRO A 145 -2.72 4.00 2.18
CA PRO A 145 -3.47 2.79 2.55
C PRO A 145 -2.93 1.52 1.87
N GLN A 146 -2.56 1.61 0.59
CA GLN A 146 -2.02 0.50 -0.19
C GLN A 146 -0.62 0.10 0.29
N ILE A 147 0.21 1.07 0.68
CA ILE A 147 1.55 0.81 1.24
C ILE A 147 1.42 0.14 2.61
N ILE A 148 0.55 0.66 3.48
CA ILE A 148 0.33 0.11 4.83
C ILE A 148 -0.28 -1.29 4.77
N ALA A 149 -1.14 -1.59 3.78
CA ALA A 149 -1.64 -2.96 3.57
C ALA A 149 -0.51 -3.99 3.33
N ARG A 150 0.67 -3.55 2.87
CA ARG A 150 1.83 -4.40 2.57
C ARG A 150 2.96 -4.31 3.60
N ILE A 151 2.69 -3.73 4.77
CA ILE A 151 3.68 -3.54 5.83
C ILE A 151 4.33 -4.84 6.35
N ASN A 152 3.59 -5.95 6.31
CA ASN A 152 4.06 -7.30 6.68
C ASN A 152 4.23 -8.20 5.44
N ALA A 153 4.70 -7.64 4.32
CA ALA A 153 5.03 -8.45 3.15
C ALA A 153 6.05 -9.55 3.52
N PRO A 154 5.92 -10.78 2.97
CA PRO A 154 6.83 -11.88 3.29
C PRO A 154 8.27 -11.53 2.90
N ASP A 155 8.45 -10.86 1.75
CA ASP A 155 9.76 -10.44 1.25
C ASP A 155 10.42 -9.37 2.12
N THR A 156 11.60 -9.70 2.65
CA THR A 156 12.39 -8.82 3.50
C THR A 156 12.79 -7.52 2.80
N ARG A 157 13.08 -7.56 1.50
CA ARG A 157 13.47 -6.38 0.70
C ARG A 157 12.31 -5.41 0.54
N VAL A 158 11.15 -5.91 0.11
CA VAL A 158 9.93 -5.12 0.00
C VAL A 158 9.57 -4.50 1.35
N ARG A 159 9.66 -5.26 2.44
CA ARG A 159 9.39 -4.75 3.80
C ARG A 159 10.33 -3.62 4.21
N ARG A 160 11.64 -3.75 3.93
CA ARG A 160 12.63 -2.68 4.18
C ARG A 160 12.36 -1.43 3.33
N ALA A 161 12.03 -1.61 2.05
CA ALA A 161 11.67 -0.52 1.16
C ALA A 161 10.41 0.23 1.62
N VAL A 162 9.36 -0.51 2.04
CA VAL A 162 8.15 0.04 2.64
C VAL A 162 8.49 0.83 3.90
N GLN A 163 9.33 0.28 4.79
CA GLN A 163 9.76 0.95 6.00
C GLN A 163 10.47 2.27 5.71
N HIS A 164 11.43 2.25 4.80
CA HIS A 164 12.19 3.42 4.41
C HIS A 164 11.27 4.51 3.85
N LEU A 165 10.33 4.14 2.98
CA LEU A 165 9.37 5.07 2.40
C LEU A 165 8.44 5.67 3.47
N LEU A 166 7.85 4.84 4.34
CA LEU A 166 6.96 5.30 5.41
C LEU A 166 7.68 6.22 6.40
N LEU A 167 8.94 5.94 6.75
CA LEU A 167 9.72 6.81 7.62
C LEU A 167 10.00 8.17 6.96
N ARG A 168 10.27 8.20 5.65
CA ARG A 168 10.45 9.46 4.91
C ARG A 168 9.16 10.27 4.83
N VAL A 169 8.03 9.61 4.59
CA VAL A 169 6.70 10.23 4.64
C VAL A 169 6.39 10.72 6.06
N GLY A 170 6.71 9.94 7.09
CA GLY A 170 6.45 10.30 8.50
C GLY A 170 7.24 11.50 8.99
N ARG A 171 8.45 11.72 8.46
CA ARG A 171 9.26 12.91 8.77
C ARG A 171 8.71 14.20 8.18
N SER A 172 7.98 14.13 7.06
CA SER A 172 7.46 15.31 6.35
C SER A 172 5.98 15.55 6.62
N HIS A 173 5.18 14.47 6.65
CA HIS A 173 3.73 14.51 6.88
C HIS A 173 3.32 13.51 7.97
N PRO A 174 3.70 13.74 9.26
CA PRO A 174 3.37 12.81 10.33
C PRO A 174 1.85 12.62 10.49
N GLN A 175 1.06 13.70 10.36
CA GLN A 175 -0.41 13.67 10.40
C GLN A 175 -1.04 12.62 9.46
N ALA A 176 -0.46 12.38 8.28
CA ALA A 176 -1.01 11.46 7.29
C ALA A 176 -0.80 9.98 7.67
N LEU A 177 0.17 9.69 8.53
CA LEU A 177 0.55 8.32 8.90
C LEU A 177 0.09 7.90 10.29
N ILE A 178 -0.14 8.84 11.22
CA ILE A 178 -0.41 8.47 12.61
C ILE A 178 -1.69 7.64 12.75
N TYR A 179 -2.81 8.06 12.16
CA TYR A 179 -4.05 7.30 12.29
C TYR A 179 -3.99 5.92 11.59
N PRO A 180 -3.53 5.81 10.34
CA PRO A 180 -3.36 4.49 9.71
C PRO A 180 -2.43 3.55 10.47
N LEU A 181 -1.34 4.07 11.07
CA LEU A 181 -0.41 3.28 11.87
C LEU A 181 -0.97 2.92 13.25
N ALA A 182 -1.72 3.83 13.89
CA ALA A 182 -2.40 3.58 15.15
C ALA A 182 -3.40 2.43 14.99
N VAL A 183 -4.25 2.48 13.95
CA VAL A 183 -5.18 1.38 13.63
C VAL A 183 -4.43 0.08 13.39
N ALA A 184 -3.37 0.10 12.58
CA ALA A 184 -2.57 -1.10 12.33
C ALA A 184 -1.87 -1.66 13.60
N SER A 185 -1.61 -0.82 14.60
CA SER A 185 -1.07 -1.25 15.90
C SER A 185 -2.14 -1.89 16.79
N HIS A 186 -3.40 -1.41 16.74
CA HIS A 186 -4.51 -1.96 17.51
C HIS A 186 -5.08 -3.26 16.92
N GLU A 187 -5.10 -3.41 15.59
CA GLU A 187 -5.56 -4.63 14.91
C GLU A 187 -4.78 -5.90 15.28
N ALA A 188 -3.63 -5.78 15.94
CA ALA A 188 -2.81 -6.92 16.34
C ALA A 188 -3.10 -7.46 17.74
N SER A 189 -3.90 -6.78 18.56
CA SER A 189 -4.32 -7.33 19.85
C SER A 189 -5.36 -8.44 19.70
N SER A 190 -5.87 -8.70 18.49
CA SER A 190 -6.71 -9.85 18.17
C SER A 190 -5.90 -11.00 17.57
N ASP A 191 -5.37 -11.86 18.43
CA ASP A 191 -5.01 -13.31 18.33
C ASP A 191 -4.51 -13.97 17.02
N THR A 192 -4.20 -13.24 15.96
CA THR A 192 -3.62 -13.83 14.73
C THR A 192 -2.11 -13.62 14.69
N THR A 193 -1.34 -14.70 14.53
CA THR A 193 0.14 -14.67 14.43
C THR A 193 0.67 -13.71 13.36
N ALA A 194 -0.08 -13.50 12.27
CA ALA A 194 0.25 -12.52 11.22
C ALA A 194 -0.01 -11.05 11.64
N GLY A 195 -0.92 -10.81 12.58
CA GLY A 195 -1.21 -9.50 13.16
C GLY A 195 -0.09 -9.01 14.07
N SER A 196 0.54 -9.92 14.83
CA SER A 196 1.64 -9.59 15.74
C SER A 196 2.84 -8.95 15.02
N SER A 197 3.26 -9.49 13.87
CA SER A 197 4.34 -8.90 13.06
C SER A 197 3.96 -7.54 12.45
N ARG A 198 2.68 -7.34 12.12
CA ARG A 198 2.16 -6.06 11.59
C ARG A 198 2.18 -4.98 12.67
N ALA A 199 1.72 -5.27 13.88
CA ALA A 199 1.80 -4.31 14.98
C ALA A 199 3.23 -4.00 15.37
N HIS A 200 4.10 -5.01 15.49
CA HIS A 200 5.48 -4.76 15.89
C HIS A 200 6.17 -3.79 14.92
N PHE A 201 5.89 -3.91 13.62
CA PHE A 201 6.38 -2.95 12.63
C PHE A 201 5.72 -1.58 12.78
N ALA A 202 4.39 -1.52 12.92
CA ALA A 202 3.67 -0.25 13.07
C ALA A 202 4.15 0.51 14.33
N GLU A 203 4.34 -0.19 15.44
CA GLU A 203 4.91 0.31 16.68
C GLU A 203 6.34 0.80 16.48
N HIS A 204 7.19 0.03 15.78
CA HIS A 204 8.55 0.46 15.45
C HIS A 204 8.54 1.77 14.63
N VAL A 205 7.67 1.90 13.63
CA VAL A 205 7.55 3.16 12.84
C VAL A 205 7.04 4.31 13.71
N LEU A 206 6.04 4.07 14.56
CA LEU A 206 5.54 5.07 15.51
C LEU A 206 6.62 5.51 16.50
N MET A 207 7.45 4.60 17.03
CA MET A 207 8.59 4.94 17.90
C MET A 207 9.61 5.82 17.18
N GLN A 208 9.93 5.51 15.92
CA GLN A 208 10.82 6.36 15.11
C GLN A 208 10.21 7.74 14.82
N MET A 209 8.87 7.82 14.69
CA MET A 209 8.17 9.09 14.55
C MET A 209 8.14 9.88 15.86
N ARG A 210 8.06 9.24 17.03
CA ARG A 210 8.12 9.91 18.34
C ARG A 210 9.41 10.71 18.52
N ALA A 211 10.53 10.24 17.97
CA ALA A 211 11.79 11.00 17.98
C ALA A 211 11.69 12.39 17.32
N HIS A 212 10.73 12.59 16.41
CA HIS A 212 10.50 13.85 15.71
C HIS A 212 9.23 14.59 16.15
N CYS A 213 8.18 13.87 16.55
CA CYS A 213 6.85 14.42 16.81
C CYS A 213 6.14 13.72 17.98
N ASP A 214 6.79 13.64 19.14
CA ASP A 214 6.31 12.90 20.32
C ASP A 214 4.90 13.35 20.78
N THR A 215 4.72 14.65 21.00
CA THR A 215 3.45 15.21 21.49
C THR A 215 2.28 14.92 20.54
N LEU A 216 2.51 14.99 19.23
CA LEU A 216 1.49 14.71 18.22
C LEU A 216 1.12 13.21 18.22
N VAL A 217 2.12 12.34 18.34
CA VAL A 217 1.89 10.88 18.41
C VAL A 217 1.13 10.51 19.68
N GLU A 218 1.52 11.07 20.84
CA GLU A 218 0.81 10.83 22.11
C GLU A 218 -0.65 11.28 22.06
N GLN A 219 -0.89 12.51 21.61
CA GLN A 219 -2.25 13.06 21.51
C GLN A 219 -3.12 12.26 20.54
N ALA A 220 -2.58 11.90 19.38
CA ALA A 220 -3.33 11.16 18.39
C ALA A 220 -3.61 9.71 18.81
N LEU A 221 -2.68 9.05 19.51
CA LEU A 221 -2.91 7.71 20.08
C LEU A 221 -3.97 7.75 21.18
N LEU A 222 -3.95 8.76 22.04
CA LEU A 222 -5.00 8.97 23.05
C LEU A 222 -6.37 9.12 22.37
N VAL A 223 -6.46 10.02 21.39
CA VAL A 223 -7.71 10.25 20.64
C VAL A 223 -8.17 8.98 19.92
N SER A 224 -7.26 8.24 19.27
CA SER A 224 -7.59 6.99 18.59
C SER A 224 -8.17 5.95 19.55
N ASN A 225 -7.54 5.75 20.71
CA ASN A 225 -7.99 4.82 21.73
C ASN A 225 -9.37 5.18 22.28
N GLU A 226 -9.58 6.45 22.61
CA GLU A 226 -10.86 6.90 23.18
C GLU A 226 -11.97 6.90 22.13
N LEU A 227 -11.67 7.16 20.84
CA LEU A 227 -12.64 6.99 19.76
C LEU A 227 -13.06 5.53 19.59
N ILE A 228 -12.13 4.58 19.69
CA ILE A 228 -12.46 3.14 19.67
C ILE A 228 -13.33 2.78 20.89
N ARG A 229 -12.99 3.28 22.09
CA ARG A 229 -13.75 3.04 23.32
C ARG A 229 -15.18 3.59 23.24
N VAL A 230 -15.37 4.78 22.67
CA VAL A 230 -16.70 5.41 22.52
C VAL A 230 -17.51 4.74 21.41
N ALA A 231 -16.86 4.19 20.39
CA ALA A 231 -17.54 3.52 19.27
C ALA A 231 -18.16 2.17 19.67
N ILE A 232 -17.64 1.50 20.69
CA ILE A 232 -18.14 0.20 21.16
C ILE A 232 -18.20 0.21 22.69
N LEU A 233 -19.40 0.40 23.24
CA LEU A 233 -19.64 0.38 24.68
C LEU A 233 -19.53 -1.05 25.24
N TRP A 234 -19.19 -1.19 26.53
CA TRP A 234 -19.10 -2.52 27.16
C TRP A 234 -20.42 -3.30 27.06
N ALA A 235 -21.57 -2.64 27.22
CA ALA A 235 -22.86 -3.31 27.08
C ALA A 235 -23.08 -3.89 25.67
N GLU A 236 -22.67 -3.15 24.62
CA GLU A 236 -22.78 -3.59 23.23
C GLU A 236 -21.80 -4.74 22.95
N LEU A 237 -20.56 -4.61 23.43
CA LEU A 237 -19.52 -5.62 23.33
C LEU A 237 -19.95 -6.95 23.97
N TRP A 238 -20.50 -6.89 25.18
CA TRP A 238 -21.02 -8.06 25.89
C TRP A 238 -22.24 -8.65 25.19
N HIS A 239 -23.16 -7.82 24.69
CA HIS A 239 -24.35 -8.30 23.99
C HIS A 239 -23.99 -9.07 22.72
N GLU A 240 -23.13 -8.51 21.87
CA GLU A 240 -22.67 -9.16 20.64
C GLU A 240 -21.90 -10.45 20.95
N ALA A 241 -20.99 -10.41 21.93
CA ALA A 241 -20.19 -11.58 22.29
C ALA A 241 -21.04 -12.71 22.88
N LEU A 242 -22.05 -12.41 23.71
CA LEU A 242 -22.98 -13.42 24.23
C LEU A 242 -23.81 -14.06 23.12
N GLU A 243 -24.24 -13.27 22.13
CA GLU A 243 -24.94 -13.82 20.97
C GLU A 243 -24.03 -14.73 20.12
N GLN A 244 -22.79 -14.31 19.89
CA GLN A 244 -21.80 -15.13 19.18
C GLN A 244 -21.47 -16.42 19.96
N ALA A 245 -21.26 -16.31 21.28
CA ALA A 245 -21.04 -17.43 22.19
C ALA A 245 -22.21 -18.43 22.14
N TYR A 246 -23.45 -17.94 22.24
CA TYR A 246 -24.66 -18.74 22.11
C TYR A 246 -24.71 -19.48 20.76
N ARG A 247 -24.49 -18.78 19.65
CA ARG A 247 -24.52 -19.41 18.32
C ARG A 247 -23.46 -20.50 18.16
N ARG A 248 -22.24 -20.25 18.64
CA ARG A 248 -21.13 -21.23 18.57
C ARG A 248 -21.38 -22.45 19.43
N TYR A 249 -21.93 -22.26 20.63
CA TYR A 249 -22.26 -23.34 21.54
C TYR A 249 -23.36 -24.27 20.99
N PHE A 250 -24.43 -23.71 20.41
CA PHE A 250 -25.60 -24.48 20.01
C PHE A 250 -25.59 -24.96 18.55
N TYR A 251 -24.95 -24.25 17.61
CA TYR A 251 -25.16 -24.50 16.17
C TYR A 251 -23.90 -24.81 15.36
N CYS A 252 -22.71 -24.32 15.72
CA CYS A 252 -21.58 -24.28 14.78
C CYS A 252 -20.46 -25.30 15.01
N GLU A 253 -20.19 -25.75 16.25
CA GLU A 253 -18.99 -26.55 16.56
C GLU A 253 -19.27 -27.79 17.43
N GLN A 254 -18.54 -28.89 17.20
CA GLN A 254 -18.64 -30.12 18.01
C GLN A 254 -18.03 -29.97 19.42
N GLN A 255 -17.13 -28.99 19.62
CA GLN A 255 -16.57 -28.57 20.91
C GLN A 255 -17.13 -27.20 21.31
N GLY A 256 -18.46 -27.10 21.41
CA GLY A 256 -19.15 -25.83 21.65
C GLY A 256 -18.73 -25.07 22.92
N VAL A 257 -18.24 -25.77 23.95
CA VAL A 257 -17.75 -25.14 25.20
C VAL A 257 -16.45 -24.37 24.97
N ASP A 258 -15.46 -24.99 24.32
CA ASP A 258 -14.15 -24.37 24.11
C ASP A 258 -14.28 -23.16 23.17
N ALA A 259 -15.12 -23.28 22.14
CA ALA A 259 -15.42 -22.19 21.20
C ALA A 259 -16.14 -21.01 21.86
N MET A 260 -17.03 -21.29 22.82
CA MET A 260 -17.72 -20.29 23.62
C MET A 260 -16.75 -19.56 24.56
N LEU A 261 -15.89 -20.32 25.26
CA LEU A 261 -14.89 -19.77 26.16
C LEU A 261 -13.87 -18.91 25.42
N GLN A 262 -13.49 -19.26 24.18
CA GLN A 262 -12.62 -18.41 23.36
C GLN A 262 -13.22 -17.02 23.08
N VAL A 263 -14.54 -16.91 22.98
CA VAL A 263 -15.22 -15.62 22.76
C VAL A 263 -15.35 -14.82 24.08
N LEU A 264 -15.69 -15.50 25.18
CA LEU A 264 -15.97 -14.84 26.46
C LEU A 264 -14.73 -14.54 27.30
N ALA A 265 -13.68 -15.39 27.25
CA ALA A 265 -12.49 -15.23 28.08
C ALA A 265 -11.78 -13.86 27.91
N PRO A 266 -11.63 -13.30 26.69
CA PRO A 266 -11.07 -11.96 26.53
C PRO A 266 -11.92 -10.85 27.19
N LEU A 267 -13.23 -11.04 27.30
CA LEU A 267 -14.13 -10.07 27.95
C LEU A 267 -14.03 -10.13 29.47
N TYR A 268 -13.91 -11.34 30.03
CA TYR A 268 -13.64 -11.51 31.46
C TYR A 268 -12.28 -10.90 31.84
N GLN A 269 -11.24 -11.07 31.01
CA GLN A 269 -9.95 -10.39 31.21
C GLN A 269 -10.08 -8.86 31.18
N LYS A 270 -10.93 -8.31 30.30
CA LYS A 270 -11.24 -6.87 30.29
C LYS A 270 -11.97 -6.43 31.55
N LEU A 271 -12.89 -7.24 32.06
CA LEU A 271 -13.64 -6.98 33.30
C LEU A 271 -12.69 -6.95 34.51
N ASP A 272 -11.77 -7.93 34.60
CA ASP A 272 -10.76 -8.02 35.65
C ASP A 272 -9.76 -6.84 35.62
N GLY A 273 -9.54 -6.26 34.43
CA GLY A 273 -8.75 -5.05 34.25
C GLY A 273 -9.36 -3.79 34.90
N GLY A 274 -10.62 -3.85 35.33
CA GLY A 274 -11.32 -2.77 36.04
C GLY A 274 -11.88 -1.69 35.11
N ALA A 275 -12.71 -0.80 35.68
CA ALA A 275 -13.31 0.31 34.96
C ALA A 275 -12.35 1.51 34.87
N ALA A 276 -12.18 2.05 33.66
CA ALA A 276 -11.46 3.29 33.42
C ALA A 276 -12.40 4.50 33.35
N THR A 277 -13.66 4.30 32.94
CA THR A 277 -14.65 5.38 32.75
C THR A 277 -15.87 5.22 33.66
N THR A 278 -16.66 6.29 33.79
CA THR A 278 -17.87 6.29 34.61
C THR A 278 -18.95 5.36 34.08
N SER A 279 -19.06 5.19 32.75
CA SER A 279 -19.99 4.25 32.12
C SER A 279 -19.58 2.79 32.36
N GLU A 280 -18.28 2.49 32.32
CA GLU A 280 -17.75 1.17 32.66
C GLU A 280 -17.96 0.86 34.14
N ALA A 281 -17.74 1.82 35.03
CA ALA A 281 -18.01 1.65 36.46
C ALA A 281 -19.50 1.38 36.72
N ALA A 282 -20.40 2.08 36.01
CA ALA A 282 -21.83 1.82 36.06
C ALA A 282 -22.16 0.40 35.57
N PHE A 283 -21.54 -0.07 34.48
CA PHE A 283 -21.73 -1.43 33.97
C PHE A 283 -21.27 -2.49 34.97
N ILE A 284 -20.07 -2.36 35.55
CA ILE A 284 -19.57 -3.31 36.57
C ILE A 284 -20.49 -3.32 37.79
N SER A 285 -20.96 -2.15 38.24
CA SER A 285 -21.86 -2.08 39.39
C SER A 285 -23.20 -2.76 39.17
N LEU A 286 -23.70 -2.77 37.93
CA LEU A 286 -25.01 -3.31 37.56
C LEU A 286 -24.94 -4.80 37.19
N HIS A 287 -23.95 -5.21 36.40
CA HIS A 287 -23.85 -6.55 35.80
C HIS A 287 -22.65 -7.37 36.27
N GLY A 288 -21.66 -6.74 36.93
CA GLY A 288 -20.48 -7.42 37.45
C GLY A 288 -20.75 -8.63 38.35
N PRO A 289 -21.64 -8.56 39.37
CA PRO A 289 -21.89 -9.69 40.26
C PRO A 289 -22.54 -10.87 39.52
N ASP A 290 -23.44 -10.59 38.57
CA ASP A 290 -24.11 -11.62 37.78
C ASP A 290 -23.12 -12.32 36.83
N LEU A 291 -22.21 -11.55 36.20
CA LEU A 291 -21.18 -12.09 35.31
C LEU A 291 -20.12 -12.90 36.06
N GLN A 292 -19.77 -12.52 37.30
CA GLN A 292 -18.82 -13.28 38.12
C GLN A 292 -19.41 -14.57 38.70
N ALA A 293 -20.74 -14.62 38.86
CA ALA A 293 -21.44 -15.80 39.33
C ALA A 293 -21.70 -16.84 38.23
N ALA A 294 -21.73 -16.40 36.97
CA ALA A 294 -21.92 -17.23 35.77
C ALA A 294 -20.60 -17.88 35.31
#